data_AF-A0A7H8TA72-F1
#
_entry.id   AF-A0A7H8TA72-F1
#
_cell.length_a   1.000
_cell.length_b   1.000
_cell.length_c   1.000
_cell.angle_alpha   90.00
_cell.angle_beta   90.00
_cell.angle_gamma   90.00
#
_symmetry.space_group_name_H-M   'P 1'
#
loop_
_entity.id
_entity.type
_entity.pdbx_description
1 polymer ?
#
loop_
_entity_poly.entity_id
_entity_poly.type
_entity_poly.pdbx_seq_one_letter_code
_entity_poly.pdbx_strand_id
1 'polypeptide(L)'
;MEQGLVALVSAGIGLVGAVGGAIVGGAAAARGARLGAQTAADATARQVRDQAYADHVHWLRERRLEAFREFMNAYDECVEQSLAFVRSFAGNPDRSDVPSAEVLYPTAMALGRGYALIRIVGPEAVRVEAAEVRQAHNKHAEHLLALREAHLRENDQSMAYFRSRARTSLDEMVGAYKKFVRAANQSCLPGGTA
;
A
#
# COMPACT_ATOMS: atom_id res chain seq x y z
N MET A 1 17.47 -25.31 89.26
CA MET A 1 16.62 -24.33 88.54
C MET A 1 17.36 -23.68 87.35
N GLU A 2 18.13 -24.45 86.55
CA GLU A 2 18.94 -23.87 85.46
C GLU A 2 18.46 -24.23 84.04
N GLN A 3 17.52 -25.16 83.90
CA GLN A 3 17.00 -25.58 82.59
C GLN A 3 15.85 -24.69 82.06
N GLY A 4 15.10 -24.02 82.96
CA GLY A 4 13.98 -23.13 82.59
C GLY A 4 14.43 -21.78 82.02
N LEU A 5 15.63 -21.30 82.37
CA LEU A 5 16.14 -20.00 81.92
C LEU A 5 16.77 -20.09 80.52
N VAL A 6 17.40 -21.23 80.21
CA VAL A 6 17.98 -21.52 78.88
C VAL A 6 16.88 -21.70 77.82
N ALA A 7 15.74 -22.32 78.17
CA ALA A 7 14.59 -22.46 77.28
C ALA A 7 13.90 -21.11 76.98
N LEU A 8 13.85 -20.19 77.96
CA LEU A 8 13.27 -18.86 77.78
C LEU A 8 14.16 -17.93 76.92
N VAL A 9 15.48 -18.00 77.09
CA VAL A 9 16.44 -17.20 76.31
C VAL A 9 16.55 -17.71 74.87
N SER A 10 16.52 -19.03 74.65
CA SER A 10 16.52 -19.62 73.29
C SER A 10 15.20 -19.37 72.54
N ALA A 11 14.05 -19.42 73.22
CA ALA A 11 12.77 -19.03 72.64
C ALA A 11 12.70 -17.53 72.28
N GLY A 12 13.30 -16.65 73.09
CA GLY A 12 13.36 -15.21 72.83
C GLY A 12 14.25 -14.84 71.63
N ILE A 13 15.41 -15.47 71.48
CA ILE A 13 16.34 -15.22 70.35
C ILE A 13 15.76 -15.77 69.04
N GLY A 14 15.09 -16.94 69.10
CA GLY A 14 14.40 -17.51 67.93
C GLY A 14 13.23 -16.64 67.44
N LEU A 15 12.49 -15.99 68.35
CA LEU A 15 11.34 -15.15 68.00
C LEU A 15 11.78 -13.78 67.45
N VAL A 16 12.86 -13.18 67.96
CA VAL A 16 13.44 -11.94 67.42
C VAL A 16 14.10 -12.17 66.06
N GLY A 17 14.77 -13.31 65.86
CA GLY A 17 15.31 -13.71 64.55
C GLY A 17 14.22 -13.97 63.50
N ALA A 18 13.11 -14.61 63.89
CA ALA A 18 11.97 -14.86 63.00
C ALA A 18 11.22 -13.58 62.62
N VAL A 19 10.98 -12.66 63.57
CA VAL A 19 10.32 -11.37 63.31
C VAL A 19 11.23 -10.45 62.49
N GLY A 20 12.52 -10.36 62.82
CA GLY A 20 13.51 -9.58 62.06
C GLY A 20 13.69 -10.09 60.62
N GLY A 21 13.77 -11.42 60.44
CA GLY A 21 13.85 -12.06 59.13
C GLY A 21 12.59 -11.86 58.28
N ALA A 22 11.40 -11.90 58.89
CA ALA A 22 10.13 -11.65 58.19
C ALA A 22 9.97 -10.19 57.74
N ILE A 23 10.43 -9.22 58.54
CA ILE A 23 10.36 -7.79 58.18
C ILE A 23 11.33 -7.46 57.05
N VAL A 24 12.58 -7.93 57.15
CA VAL A 24 13.60 -7.70 56.10
C VAL A 24 13.25 -8.45 54.82
N GLY A 25 12.80 -9.72 54.93
CA GLY A 25 12.32 -10.52 53.80
C GLY A 25 11.07 -9.91 53.14
N GLY A 26 10.11 -9.43 53.94
CA GLY A 26 8.90 -8.76 53.45
C GLY A 26 9.18 -7.42 52.77
N ALA A 27 10.10 -6.61 53.32
CA ALA A 27 10.50 -5.34 52.71
C ALA A 27 11.30 -5.54 51.40
N ALA A 28 12.17 -6.55 51.35
CA ALA A 28 12.88 -6.92 50.13
C ALA A 28 11.92 -7.46 49.06
N ALA A 29 10.97 -8.31 49.43
CA ALA A 29 9.93 -8.83 48.54
C ALA A 29 9.04 -7.71 47.99
N ALA A 30 8.61 -6.76 48.84
CA ALA A 30 7.80 -5.62 48.41
C ALA A 30 8.55 -4.70 47.44
N ARG A 31 9.85 -4.45 47.66
CA ARG A 31 10.68 -3.67 46.73
C ARG A 31 10.91 -4.42 45.41
N GLY A 32 11.20 -5.72 45.46
CA GLY A 32 11.35 -6.57 44.29
C GLY A 32 10.06 -6.65 43.46
N ALA A 33 8.91 -6.78 44.11
CA ALA A 33 7.61 -6.77 43.45
C ALA A 33 7.31 -5.42 42.78
N ARG A 34 7.65 -4.29 43.42
CA ARG A 34 7.45 -2.96 42.83
C ARG A 34 8.35 -2.71 41.61
N LEU A 35 9.62 -3.09 41.68
CA LEU A 35 10.55 -3.00 40.54
C LEU A 35 10.16 -3.95 39.41
N GLY A 36 9.76 -5.18 39.74
CA GLY A 36 9.26 -6.16 38.79
C GLY A 36 7.98 -5.70 38.09
N ALA A 37 7.04 -5.11 38.83
CA ALA A 37 5.81 -4.56 38.26
C ALA A 37 6.08 -3.37 37.33
N GLN A 38 7.01 -2.47 37.69
CA GLN A 38 7.41 -1.35 36.83
C GLN A 38 8.09 -1.85 35.54
N THR A 39 9.01 -2.81 35.67
CA THR A 39 9.72 -3.38 34.51
C THR A 39 8.76 -4.16 33.60
N ALA A 40 7.82 -4.91 34.16
CA ALA A 40 6.79 -5.60 33.41
C ALA A 40 5.83 -4.62 32.70
N ALA A 41 5.45 -3.52 33.37
CA ALA A 41 4.63 -2.48 32.77
C ALA A 41 5.36 -1.78 31.59
N ASP A 42 6.63 -1.44 31.77
CA ASP A 42 7.45 -0.83 30.70
C ASP A 42 7.68 -1.78 29.53
N ALA A 43 7.95 -3.06 29.81
CA ALA A 43 8.10 -4.09 28.78
C ALA A 43 6.80 -4.29 28.00
N THR A 44 5.66 -4.35 28.70
CA THR A 44 4.33 -4.46 28.07
C THR A 44 4.04 -3.23 27.21
N ALA A 45 4.34 -2.02 27.70
CA ALA A 45 4.15 -0.80 26.94
C ALA A 45 5.00 -0.75 25.66
N ARG A 46 6.25 -1.23 25.72
CA ARG A 46 7.11 -1.37 24.53
C ARG A 46 6.55 -2.40 23.56
N GLN A 47 6.18 -3.59 24.06
CA GLN A 47 5.61 -4.66 23.24
C GLN A 47 4.34 -4.21 22.51
N VAL A 48 3.44 -3.48 23.17
CA VAL A 48 2.23 -2.96 22.53
C VAL A 48 2.56 -1.95 21.42
N ARG A 49 3.58 -1.10 21.61
CA ARG A 49 4.02 -0.16 20.57
C ARG A 49 4.67 -0.87 19.39
N ASP A 50 5.53 -1.84 19.65
CA ASP A 50 6.20 -2.63 18.62
C ASP A 50 5.17 -3.43 17.80
N GLN A 51 4.16 -4.00 18.48
CA GLN A 51 3.04 -4.68 17.82
C GLN A 51 2.22 -3.72 16.97
N ALA A 52 1.84 -2.56 17.51
CA ALA A 52 1.06 -1.57 16.77
C ALA A 52 1.83 -1.05 15.53
N TYR A 53 3.14 -0.90 15.63
CA TYR A 53 4.00 -0.54 14.50
C TYR A 53 4.03 -1.65 13.44
N ALA A 54 4.25 -2.91 13.85
CA ALA A 54 4.25 -4.05 12.95
C ALA A 54 2.89 -4.18 12.22
N ASP A 55 1.78 -4.09 12.95
CA ASP A 55 0.42 -4.15 12.40
C ASP A 55 0.18 -3.00 11.41
N HIS A 56 0.62 -1.78 11.74
CA HIS A 56 0.51 -0.64 10.85
C HIS A 56 1.30 -0.83 9.54
N VAL A 57 2.54 -1.33 9.64
CA VAL A 57 3.38 -1.62 8.46
C VAL A 57 2.75 -2.71 7.59
N HIS A 58 2.20 -3.76 8.20
CA HIS A 58 1.47 -4.81 7.49
C HIS A 58 0.24 -4.27 6.78
N TRP A 59 -0.60 -3.51 7.48
CA TRP A 59 -1.78 -2.88 6.90
C TRP A 59 -1.42 -1.96 5.73
N LEU A 60 -0.38 -1.13 5.86
CA LEU A 60 0.05 -0.22 4.80
C LEU A 60 0.55 -0.99 3.57
N ARG A 61 1.29 -2.09 3.78
CA ARG A 61 1.74 -2.96 2.70
C ARG A 61 0.56 -3.58 1.94
N GLU A 62 -0.44 -4.08 2.65
CA GLU A 62 -1.65 -4.64 2.03
C GLU A 62 -2.40 -3.59 1.20
N ARG A 63 -2.59 -2.38 1.75
CA ARG A 63 -3.25 -1.28 1.04
C ARG A 63 -2.50 -0.83 -0.21
N ARG A 64 -1.17 -0.83 -0.18
CA ARG A 64 -0.34 -0.58 -1.37
C ARG A 64 -0.55 -1.63 -2.45
N LEU A 65 -0.49 -2.91 -2.08
CA LEU A 65 -0.70 -4.02 -3.02
C LEU A 65 -2.10 -3.97 -3.66
N GLU A 66 -3.12 -3.67 -2.86
CA GLU A 66 -4.48 -3.48 -3.34
C GLU A 66 -4.57 -2.32 -4.36
N ALA A 67 -4.01 -1.15 -4.03
CA ALA A 67 -3.99 0.01 -4.93
C ALA A 67 -3.23 -0.27 -6.24
N PHE A 68 -2.09 -0.97 -6.17
CA PHE A 68 -1.33 -1.35 -7.36
C PHE A 68 -2.13 -2.32 -8.24
N ARG A 69 -2.78 -3.33 -7.65
CA ARG A 69 -3.63 -4.28 -8.37
C ARG A 69 -4.79 -3.58 -9.07
N GLU A 70 -5.49 -2.70 -8.38
CA GLU A 70 -6.60 -1.93 -8.98
C GLU A 70 -6.13 -1.07 -10.16
N PHE A 71 -4.98 -0.41 -10.02
CA PHE A 71 -4.42 0.39 -11.10
C PHE A 71 -3.98 -0.46 -12.30
N MET A 72 -3.37 -1.63 -12.07
CA MET A 72 -2.99 -2.56 -13.12
C MET A 72 -4.21 -3.11 -13.88
N ASN A 73 -5.24 -3.52 -13.16
CA ASN A 73 -6.48 -4.00 -13.78
C ASN A 73 -7.15 -2.91 -14.63
N ALA A 74 -7.21 -1.67 -14.12
CA ALA A 74 -7.76 -0.55 -14.86
C ALA A 74 -6.94 -0.22 -16.12
N TYR A 75 -5.61 -0.35 -16.04
CA TYR A 75 -4.74 -0.20 -17.20
C TYR A 75 -5.03 -1.26 -18.27
N ASP A 76 -5.16 -2.54 -17.89
CA ASP A 76 -5.43 -3.63 -18.83
C ASP A 76 -6.77 -3.40 -19.54
N GLU A 77 -7.80 -2.99 -18.80
CA GLU A 77 -9.11 -2.64 -19.36
C GLU A 77 -9.04 -1.44 -20.31
N CYS A 78 -8.26 -0.39 -19.97
CA CYS A 78 -7.97 0.73 -20.87
C CYS A 78 -7.35 0.25 -22.19
N VAL A 79 -6.32 -0.60 -22.13
CA VAL A 79 -5.64 -1.12 -23.33
C VAL A 79 -6.59 -1.94 -24.19
N GLU A 80 -7.38 -2.82 -23.58
CA GLU A 80 -8.37 -3.65 -24.29
C GLU A 80 -9.40 -2.79 -25.02
N GLN A 81 -10.00 -1.81 -24.31
CA GLN A 81 -10.98 -0.89 -24.89
C GLN A 81 -10.37 -0.03 -26.00
N SER A 82 -9.16 0.49 -25.81
CA SER A 82 -8.44 1.24 -26.84
C SER A 82 -8.21 0.42 -28.11
N LEU A 83 -7.80 -0.84 -27.96
CA LEU A 83 -7.58 -1.74 -29.10
C LEU A 83 -8.88 -2.08 -29.81
N ALA A 84 -9.96 -2.36 -29.06
CA ALA A 84 -11.29 -2.58 -29.63
C ALA A 84 -11.79 -1.35 -30.39
N PHE A 85 -11.60 -0.16 -29.80
CA PHE A 85 -11.95 1.12 -30.41
C PHE A 85 -11.20 1.33 -31.73
N VAL A 86 -9.87 1.14 -31.78
CA VAL A 86 -9.10 1.26 -33.03
C VAL A 86 -9.54 0.23 -34.08
N ARG A 87 -9.82 -1.01 -33.66
CA ARG A 87 -10.29 -2.08 -34.57
C ARG A 87 -11.65 -1.78 -35.18
N SER A 88 -12.53 -1.04 -34.48
CA SER A 88 -13.83 -0.65 -35.04
C SER A 88 -13.70 0.17 -36.33
N PHE A 89 -12.59 0.90 -36.51
CA PHE A 89 -12.29 1.66 -37.73
C PHE A 89 -11.64 0.83 -38.84
N ALA A 90 -11.48 -0.49 -38.65
CA ALA A 90 -10.99 -1.36 -39.71
C ALA A 90 -12.11 -1.61 -40.73
N GLY A 91 -11.77 -1.59 -42.03
CA GLY A 91 -12.72 -1.91 -43.09
C GLY A 91 -13.67 -0.79 -43.50
N ASN A 92 -13.42 0.47 -43.09
CA ASN A 92 -14.27 1.63 -43.37
C ASN A 92 -15.73 1.39 -42.95
N PRO A 93 -16.00 1.28 -41.63
CA PRO A 93 -17.37 1.16 -41.14
C PRO A 93 -18.22 2.36 -41.58
N ASP A 94 -19.54 2.17 -41.62
CA ASP A 94 -20.45 3.31 -41.75
C ASP A 94 -20.37 4.20 -40.50
N ARG A 95 -20.70 5.49 -40.64
CA ARG A 95 -20.69 6.46 -39.53
C ARG A 95 -21.57 6.03 -38.37
N SER A 96 -22.65 5.30 -38.66
CA SER A 96 -23.60 4.77 -37.69
C SER A 96 -23.00 3.65 -36.82
N ASP A 97 -21.96 2.97 -37.31
CA ASP A 97 -21.29 1.85 -36.63
C ASP A 97 -20.08 2.30 -35.78
N VAL A 98 -19.71 3.57 -35.88
CA VAL A 98 -18.56 4.14 -35.16
C VAL A 98 -18.88 4.24 -33.67
N PRO A 99 -18.07 3.65 -32.76
CA PRO A 99 -18.32 3.73 -31.34
C PRO A 99 -18.42 5.18 -30.84
N SER A 100 -19.32 5.41 -29.89
CA SER A 100 -19.36 6.68 -29.16
C SER A 100 -18.04 6.89 -28.41
N ALA A 101 -17.62 8.15 -28.28
CA ALA A 101 -16.50 8.52 -27.41
C ALA A 101 -16.74 8.09 -25.95
N GLU A 102 -17.99 7.94 -25.55
CA GLU A 102 -18.39 7.63 -24.18
C GLU A 102 -17.87 6.27 -23.69
N VAL A 103 -17.60 5.33 -24.61
CA VAL A 103 -17.07 4.00 -24.27
C VAL A 103 -15.68 4.06 -23.63
N LEU A 104 -14.93 5.16 -23.81
CA LEU A 104 -13.59 5.36 -23.26
C LEU A 104 -13.60 5.95 -21.84
N TYR A 105 -14.72 6.55 -21.39
CA TYR A 105 -14.76 7.23 -20.08
C TYR A 105 -14.69 6.30 -18.87
N PRO A 106 -15.39 5.15 -18.83
CA PRO A 106 -15.38 4.29 -17.65
C PRO A 106 -13.97 3.82 -17.27
N THR A 107 -13.18 3.42 -18.27
CA THR A 107 -11.80 2.93 -18.07
C THR A 107 -10.86 4.08 -17.68
N ALA A 108 -10.99 5.25 -18.30
CA ALA A 108 -10.26 6.46 -17.90
C ALA A 108 -10.52 6.84 -16.43
N MET A 109 -11.77 6.71 -15.98
CA MET A 109 -12.16 6.96 -14.59
C MET A 109 -11.62 5.89 -13.64
N ALA A 110 -11.65 4.62 -14.04
CA ALA A 110 -11.06 3.54 -13.25
C ALA A 110 -9.56 3.75 -13.04
N LEU A 111 -8.82 4.08 -14.10
CA LEU A 111 -7.39 4.38 -14.03
C LEU A 111 -7.11 5.60 -13.15
N GLY A 112 -7.95 6.64 -13.25
CA GLY A 112 -7.89 7.83 -12.39
C GLY A 112 -8.11 7.52 -10.90
N ARG A 113 -9.05 6.62 -10.56
CA ARG A 113 -9.29 6.17 -9.19
C ARG A 113 -8.11 5.38 -8.64
N GLY A 114 -7.58 4.42 -9.42
CA GLY A 114 -6.39 3.66 -9.03
C GLY A 114 -5.19 4.57 -8.75
N TYR A 115 -4.97 5.57 -9.61
CA TYR A 115 -3.92 6.58 -9.40
C TYR A 115 -4.14 7.38 -8.11
N ALA A 116 -5.39 7.77 -7.80
CA ALA A 116 -5.69 8.51 -6.59
C ALA A 116 -5.36 7.71 -5.32
N LEU A 117 -5.60 6.39 -5.32
CA LEU A 117 -5.21 5.50 -4.22
C LEU A 117 -3.69 5.41 -4.09
N ILE A 118 -2.97 5.21 -5.20
CA ILE A 118 -1.50 5.19 -5.23
C ILE A 118 -0.93 6.50 -4.68
N ARG A 119 -1.55 7.64 -4.98
CA ARG A 119 -1.12 8.94 -4.44
C ARG A 119 -1.26 9.04 -2.92
N ILE A 120 -2.17 8.30 -2.30
CA ILE A 120 -2.42 8.31 -0.85
C ILE A 120 -1.48 7.34 -0.12
N VAL A 121 -1.37 6.10 -0.61
CA VAL A 121 -0.67 5.02 0.12
C VAL A 121 0.67 4.62 -0.51
N GLY A 122 0.89 4.95 -1.77
CA GLY A 122 2.07 4.53 -2.53
C GLY A 122 3.33 5.33 -2.17
N PRO A 123 4.51 4.70 -2.29
CA PRO A 123 5.78 5.40 -2.18
C PRO A 123 6.00 6.35 -3.36
N GLU A 124 6.88 7.33 -3.18
CA GLU A 124 7.08 8.43 -4.14
C GLU A 124 7.42 7.92 -5.54
N ALA A 125 8.36 6.98 -5.64
CA ALA A 125 8.79 6.41 -6.92
C ALA A 125 7.62 5.79 -7.71
N VAL A 126 6.71 5.08 -7.03
CA VAL A 126 5.55 4.46 -7.68
C VAL A 126 4.52 5.52 -8.08
N ARG A 127 4.37 6.57 -7.26
CA ARG A 127 3.46 7.69 -7.55
C ARG A 127 3.85 8.43 -8.82
N VAL A 128 5.14 8.73 -8.99
CA VAL A 128 5.68 9.42 -10.18
C VAL A 128 5.38 8.58 -11.44
N GLU A 129 5.71 7.30 -11.41
CA GLU A 129 5.52 6.42 -12.58
C GLU A 129 4.03 6.20 -12.89
N ALA A 130 3.17 6.09 -11.87
CA ALA A 130 1.72 5.99 -12.08
C ALA A 130 1.14 7.29 -12.69
N ALA A 131 1.71 8.44 -12.36
CA ALA A 131 1.33 9.71 -12.99
C ALA A 131 1.72 9.74 -14.48
N GLU A 132 2.90 9.23 -14.84
CA GLU A 132 3.31 9.09 -16.25
C GLU A 132 2.34 8.20 -17.04
N VAL A 133 1.92 7.06 -16.47
CA VAL A 133 0.93 6.17 -17.10
C VAL A 133 -0.39 6.91 -17.34
N ARG A 134 -0.90 7.64 -16.34
CA ARG A 134 -2.14 8.41 -16.47
C ARG A 134 -2.04 9.51 -17.53
N GLN A 135 -0.90 10.20 -17.59
CA GLN A 135 -0.66 11.24 -18.61
C GLN A 135 -0.60 10.63 -20.01
N ALA A 136 0.13 9.53 -20.19
CA ALA A 136 0.20 8.81 -21.46
C ALA A 136 -1.17 8.28 -21.90
N HIS A 137 -1.97 7.78 -20.97
CA HIS A 137 -3.36 7.38 -21.23
C HIS A 137 -4.22 8.55 -21.73
N ASN A 138 -4.18 9.71 -21.06
CA ASN A 138 -4.96 10.89 -21.48
C ASN A 138 -4.60 11.33 -22.91
N LYS A 139 -3.30 11.40 -23.21
CA LYS A 139 -2.79 11.70 -24.56
C LYS A 139 -3.25 10.65 -25.58
N HIS A 140 -3.26 9.38 -25.19
CA HIS A 140 -3.75 8.32 -26.06
C HIS A 140 -5.26 8.44 -26.33
N ALA A 141 -6.07 8.72 -25.31
CA ALA A 141 -7.50 8.96 -25.46
C ALA A 141 -7.78 10.16 -26.39
N GLU A 142 -7.02 11.25 -26.28
CA GLU A 142 -7.12 12.39 -27.21
C GLU A 142 -6.85 11.98 -28.67
N HIS A 143 -5.86 11.13 -28.91
CA HIS A 143 -5.59 10.61 -30.26
C HIS A 143 -6.71 9.70 -30.78
N LEU A 144 -7.36 8.91 -29.92
CA LEU A 144 -8.52 8.10 -30.29
C LEU A 144 -9.73 8.96 -30.66
N LEU A 145 -9.99 10.02 -29.90
CA LEU A 145 -11.04 10.99 -30.21
C LEU A 145 -10.77 11.70 -31.54
N ALA A 146 -9.51 12.09 -31.79
CA ALA A 146 -9.11 12.69 -33.07
C ALA A 146 -9.25 11.72 -34.25
N LEU A 147 -8.94 10.43 -34.06
CA LEU A 147 -9.17 9.39 -35.06
C LEU A 147 -10.66 9.25 -35.39
N ARG A 148 -11.52 9.22 -34.36
CA ARG A 148 -12.97 9.18 -34.54
C ARG A 148 -13.48 10.37 -35.34
N GLU A 149 -13.04 11.57 -34.98
CA GLU A 149 -13.45 12.81 -35.67
C GLU A 149 -13.00 12.83 -37.13
N ALA A 150 -11.77 12.37 -37.42
CA ALA A 150 -11.28 12.27 -38.79
C ALA A 150 -12.10 11.30 -39.64
N HIS A 151 -12.53 10.19 -39.05
CA HIS A 151 -13.41 9.23 -39.72
C HIS A 151 -14.81 9.80 -39.99
N LEU A 152 -15.43 10.49 -39.01
CA LEU A 152 -16.72 11.14 -39.21
C LEU A 152 -16.69 12.21 -40.32
N ARG A 153 -15.54 12.85 -40.52
CA ARG A 153 -15.31 13.83 -41.60
C ARG A 153 -14.90 13.22 -42.94
N GLU A 154 -14.84 11.89 -43.05
CA GLU A 154 -14.42 11.16 -44.27
C GLU A 154 -13.06 11.63 -44.82
N ASN A 155 -12.12 11.93 -43.91
CA ASN A 155 -10.80 12.40 -44.28
C ASN A 155 -9.77 11.28 -44.15
N ASP A 156 -9.59 10.51 -45.22
CA ASP A 156 -8.70 9.34 -45.27
C ASP A 156 -7.25 9.68 -44.89
N GLN A 157 -6.74 10.82 -45.36
CA GLN A 157 -5.38 11.28 -45.02
C GLN A 157 -5.24 11.57 -43.53
N SER A 158 -6.25 12.21 -42.92
CA SER A 158 -6.28 12.44 -41.47
C SER A 158 -6.45 11.14 -40.70
N MET A 159 -7.27 10.20 -41.18
CA MET A 159 -7.44 8.90 -40.55
C MET A 159 -6.12 8.12 -40.47
N ALA A 160 -5.37 8.04 -41.57
CA ALA A 160 -4.07 7.36 -41.57
C ALA A 160 -3.09 8.01 -40.58
N TYR A 161 -3.05 9.35 -40.54
CA TYR A 161 -2.24 10.11 -39.60
C TYR A 161 -2.64 9.83 -38.13
N PHE A 162 -3.92 9.94 -37.78
CA PHE A 162 -4.37 9.74 -36.40
C PHE A 162 -4.29 8.28 -35.96
N ARG A 163 -4.46 7.31 -36.87
CA ARG A 163 -4.24 5.90 -36.58
C ARG A 163 -2.78 5.63 -36.21
N SER A 164 -1.84 6.23 -36.94
CA SER A 164 -0.41 6.17 -36.61
C SER A 164 -0.13 6.81 -35.24
N ARG A 165 -0.67 8.00 -34.97
CA ARG A 165 -0.55 8.69 -33.67
C ARG A 165 -1.13 7.90 -32.51
N ALA A 166 -2.29 7.27 -32.68
CA ALA A 166 -2.91 6.42 -31.67
C ALA A 166 -2.02 5.20 -31.35
N ARG A 167 -1.41 4.60 -32.36
CA ARG A 167 -0.46 3.50 -32.16
C ARG A 167 0.78 3.95 -31.40
N THR A 168 1.40 5.07 -31.80
CA THR A 168 2.57 5.62 -31.10
C THR A 168 2.26 5.95 -29.64
N SER A 169 1.11 6.59 -29.35
CA SER A 169 0.75 6.90 -27.96
C SER A 169 0.41 5.65 -27.13
N LEU A 170 -0.09 4.57 -27.75
CA LEU A 170 -0.25 3.28 -27.08
C LEU A 170 1.11 2.70 -26.68
N ASP A 171 2.09 2.74 -27.58
CA ASP A 171 3.46 2.28 -27.28
C ASP A 171 4.12 3.10 -26.15
N GLU A 172 3.92 4.42 -26.14
CA GLU A 172 4.34 5.31 -25.05
C GLU A 172 3.67 4.90 -23.71
N MET A 173 2.36 4.64 -23.74
CA MET A 173 1.60 4.22 -22.56
C MET A 173 2.07 2.86 -22.01
N VAL A 174 2.37 1.90 -22.89
CA VAL A 174 3.00 0.61 -22.54
C VAL A 174 4.39 0.81 -21.94
N GLY A 175 5.17 1.75 -22.49
CA GLY A 175 6.48 2.13 -21.95
C GLY A 175 6.38 2.65 -20.52
N ALA A 176 5.48 3.60 -20.26
CA ALA A 176 5.21 4.13 -18.93
C ALA A 176 4.75 3.03 -17.96
N TYR A 177 3.85 2.14 -18.40
CA TYR A 177 3.34 1.05 -17.57
C TYR A 177 4.45 0.08 -17.13
N LYS A 178 5.39 -0.25 -18.03
CA LYS A 178 6.55 -1.08 -17.68
C LYS A 178 7.42 -0.45 -16.59
N LYS A 179 7.61 0.88 -16.62
CA LYS A 179 8.34 1.58 -15.55
C LYS A 179 7.56 1.54 -14.23
N PHE A 180 6.25 1.78 -14.28
CA PHE A 180 5.37 1.65 -13.12
C PHE A 180 5.46 0.26 -12.48
N VAL A 181 5.33 -0.82 -13.26
CA VAL A 181 5.44 -2.20 -12.75
C VAL A 181 6.81 -2.46 -12.12
N ARG A 182 7.89 -1.93 -12.70
CA ARG A 182 9.23 -2.03 -12.12
C ARG A 182 9.30 -1.32 -10.77
N ALA A 183 8.81 -0.09 -10.68
CA ALA A 183 8.79 0.68 -9.42
C ALA A 183 7.92 -0.02 -8.35
N ALA A 184 6.74 -0.52 -8.74
CA ALA A 184 5.85 -1.25 -7.86
C ALA A 184 6.53 -2.51 -7.29
N ASN A 185 7.17 -3.30 -8.16
CA ASN A 185 7.92 -4.49 -7.73
C ASN A 185 9.07 -4.15 -6.77
N GLN A 186 9.86 -3.12 -7.09
CA GLN A 186 10.95 -2.67 -6.22
C GLN A 186 10.44 -2.23 -4.84
N SER A 187 9.30 -1.54 -4.79
CA SER A 187 8.69 -1.11 -3.53
C SER A 187 8.14 -2.25 -2.66
N CYS A 188 7.93 -3.43 -3.24
CA CYS A 188 7.43 -4.60 -2.54
C CYS A 188 8.55 -5.51 -2.00
N LEU A 189 9.82 -5.26 -2.39
CA LEU A 189 10.96 -6.02 -1.91
C LEU A 189 11.37 -5.58 -0.50
N PRO A 190 11.70 -6.52 0.40
CA PRO A 190 12.24 -6.19 1.72
C PRO A 190 13.58 -5.46 1.56
N GLY A 191 13.63 -4.18 1.96
CA GLY A 191 14.82 -3.32 1.86
C GLY A 191 14.77 -2.22 0.80
N GLY A 192 13.66 -2.09 0.04
CA GLY A 192 13.44 -0.93 -0.82
C GLY A 192 13.30 0.33 0.03
N THR A 193 14.21 1.29 -0.13
CA THR A 193 14.11 2.62 0.49
C THR A 193 12.80 3.27 0.04
N ALA A 194 11.91 3.51 1.00
CA ALA A 194 10.67 4.27 0.81
C ALA A 194 10.97 5.75 0.50
#